data_AF-A0A0D3BZG3-F1
#
_entry.id   AF-A0A0D3BZG3-F1
#
_cell.length_a   1.000
_cell.length_b   1.000
_cell.length_c   1.000
_cell.angle_alpha   90.00
_cell.angle_beta   90.00
_cell.angle_gamma   90.00
#
_symmetry.space_group_name_H-M   'P 1'
#
loop_
_entity.id
_entity.type
_entity.pdbx_description
1 polymer ?
#
loop_
_entity_poly.entity_id
_entity_poly.type
_entity_poly.pdbx_seq_one_letter_code
_entity_poly.pdbx_strand_id
1 'polypeptide(L)'
;MELFDRTHKNKAGAFVDERSEKIYNDVAARIDERETQLAQESADGLPVVLSTIEVDRIYEEVAPKKKGRVLGIGSVNDVPRATSSYGQRRDDEVSQLRDVLETTQHQLSSTQNELASTKSSFTARMTGLENFLDVIAATNPEWEAMFRTMRQQNPIPGETSVQVNEEDLSRRSEEFYDAAMQH
;
A
#
# COMPACT_ATOMS: atom_id res chain seq x y z
N MET A 1 8.47 -19.80 11.97
CA MET A 1 8.86 -19.37 13.34
C MET A 1 8.52 -17.91 13.68
N GLU A 2 8.46 -16.97 12.72
CA GLU A 2 8.18 -15.54 13.00
C GLU A 2 6.90 -15.27 13.80
N LEU A 3 5.81 -15.97 13.50
CA LEU A 3 4.55 -15.80 14.23
C LEU A 3 4.64 -16.26 15.69
N PHE A 4 5.40 -17.32 15.96
CA PHE A 4 5.64 -17.84 17.30
C PHE A 4 6.44 -16.83 18.13
N ASP A 5 7.48 -16.26 17.53
CA ASP A 5 8.27 -15.18 18.14
C ASP A 5 7.42 -13.97 18.50
N ARG A 6 6.55 -13.53 17.59
CA ARG A 6 5.68 -12.36 17.82
C ARG A 6 4.67 -12.56 18.95
N THR A 7 4.31 -13.82 19.24
CA THR A 7 3.27 -14.17 20.22
C THR A 7 3.84 -14.60 21.57
N HIS A 8 5.07 -15.12 21.60
CA HIS A 8 5.69 -15.70 22.80
C HIS A 8 6.95 -14.95 23.26
N LYS A 9 7.38 -13.87 22.58
CA LYS A 9 8.42 -12.96 23.07
C LYS A 9 7.82 -11.65 23.58
N ASN A 10 8.42 -11.09 24.63
CA ASN A 10 8.07 -9.78 25.18
C ASN A 10 8.69 -8.65 24.33
N LYS A 11 8.38 -7.39 24.67
CA LYS A 11 8.94 -6.20 23.97
C LYS A 11 10.47 -6.11 24.02
N ALA A 12 11.13 -6.82 24.94
CA ALA A 12 12.57 -6.89 25.05
C ALA A 12 13.18 -8.08 24.27
N GLY A 13 12.37 -8.83 23.52
CA GLY A 13 12.82 -9.97 22.70
C GLY A 13 13.06 -11.27 23.47
N ALA A 14 12.80 -11.29 24.79
CA ALA A 14 12.92 -12.49 25.61
C ALA A 14 11.62 -13.29 25.62
N PHE A 15 11.70 -14.62 25.73
CA PHE A 15 10.51 -15.47 25.83
C PHE A 15 9.72 -15.16 27.10
N VAL A 16 8.39 -15.15 26.97
CA VAL A 16 7.46 -14.86 28.07
C VAL A 16 7.41 -16.01 29.07
N ASP A 17 7.65 -17.23 28.63
CA ASP A 17 7.65 -18.43 29.45
C ASP A 17 8.74 -19.43 29.06
N GLU A 18 9.27 -20.15 30.05
CA GLU A 18 10.36 -21.14 29.90
C GLU A 18 9.96 -22.31 28.98
N ARG A 19 8.67 -22.61 28.88
CA ARG A 19 8.16 -23.69 28.03
C ARG A 19 8.19 -23.31 26.55
N SER A 20 7.84 -22.07 26.21
CA SER A 20 7.95 -21.53 24.85
C SER A 20 9.40 -21.44 24.40
N GLU A 21 10.30 -21.04 25.30
CA GLU A 21 11.75 -21.06 25.03
C GLU A 21 12.25 -22.48 24.75
N LYS A 22 11.85 -23.46 25.56
CA LYS A 22 12.21 -24.87 25.33
C LYS A 22 11.70 -25.38 23.98
N ILE A 23 10.44 -25.10 23.63
CA ILE A 23 9.86 -25.50 22.34
C ILE A 23 10.62 -24.83 21.20
N TYR A 24 10.92 -23.53 21.32
CA TYR A 24 11.67 -22.82 20.31
C TYR A 24 13.05 -23.44 20.06
N ASN A 25 13.78 -23.77 21.13
CA ASN A 25 15.09 -24.41 21.05
C ASN A 25 15.00 -25.83 20.49
N ASP A 26 13.97 -26.61 20.86
CA ASP A 26 13.74 -27.96 20.33
C ASP A 26 13.40 -27.93 18.82
N VAL A 27 12.60 -26.94 18.37
CA VAL A 27 12.30 -26.74 16.95
C VAL A 27 13.56 -26.32 16.19
N ALA A 28 14.32 -25.36 16.70
CA ALA A 28 15.55 -24.88 16.09
C ALA A 28 16.57 -26.03 15.94
N ALA A 29 16.77 -26.83 16.99
CA ALA A 29 17.65 -27.99 16.94
C ALA A 29 17.20 -29.02 15.90
N ARG A 30 15.89 -29.24 15.73
CA ARG A 30 15.36 -30.18 14.74
C ARG A 30 15.43 -29.64 13.30
N ILE A 31 15.31 -28.33 13.12
CA ILE A 31 15.57 -27.66 11.84
C ILE A 31 17.04 -27.84 11.47
N ASP A 32 17.97 -27.51 12.36
CA ASP A 32 19.40 -27.66 12.13
C ASP A 32 19.77 -29.12 11.81
N GLU A 33 19.18 -30.08 12.53
CA GLU A 33 19.37 -31.51 12.27
C GLU A 33 18.89 -31.90 10.87
N ARG A 34 17.70 -31.44 10.44
CA ARG A 34 17.13 -31.73 9.12
C ARG A 34 17.91 -31.04 7.99
N GLU A 35 18.34 -29.80 8.19
CA GLU A 35 19.20 -29.08 7.25
C GLU A 35 20.56 -29.79 7.10
N THR A 36 21.13 -30.27 8.20
CA THR A 36 22.40 -31.03 8.17
C THR A 36 22.22 -32.37 7.45
N GLN A 37 21.12 -33.09 7.68
CA GLN A 37 20.83 -34.34 6.97
C GLN A 37 20.67 -34.10 5.46
N LEU A 38 19.91 -33.07 5.07
CA LEU A 38 19.73 -32.73 3.65
C LEU A 38 21.01 -32.21 3.00
N ALA A 39 21.86 -31.49 3.74
CA ALA A 39 23.17 -31.06 3.28
C ALA A 39 24.14 -32.24 3.09
N GLN A 40 24.00 -33.32 3.88
CA GLN A 40 24.77 -34.55 3.70
C GLN A 40 24.28 -35.38 2.50
N GLU A 41 22.98 -35.36 2.21
CA GLU A 41 22.40 -36.00 1.02
C GLU A 41 22.62 -35.18 -0.27
N SER A 42 22.79 -33.86 -0.15
CA SER A 42 23.09 -32.97 -1.26
C SER A 42 24.60 -32.94 -1.53
N ALA A 43 25.03 -33.62 -2.60
CA ALA A 43 26.44 -33.67 -3.02
C ALA A 43 27.02 -32.31 -3.47
N ASP A 44 26.21 -31.25 -3.51
CA ASP A 44 26.55 -29.96 -4.12
C ASP A 44 27.05 -28.90 -3.10
N GLY A 45 27.05 -29.22 -1.80
CA GLY A 45 27.59 -28.32 -0.75
C GLY A 45 26.86 -26.98 -0.61
N LEU A 46 25.67 -26.86 -1.18
CA LEU A 46 24.82 -25.67 -1.08
C LEU A 46 24.11 -25.65 0.28
N PRO A 47 23.96 -24.47 0.92
CA PRO A 47 23.19 -24.34 2.15
C PRO A 47 21.73 -24.72 1.88
N VAL A 48 21.29 -25.83 2.46
CA VAL A 48 19.90 -26.28 2.39
C VAL A 48 19.10 -25.49 3.41
N VAL A 49 18.22 -24.60 2.92
CA VAL A 49 17.27 -23.88 3.77
C VAL A 49 15.93 -24.60 3.68
N LEU A 50 15.38 -25.01 4.83
CA LEU A 50 14.07 -25.66 4.85
C LEU A 50 12.97 -24.71 4.38
N SER A 51 12.00 -25.25 3.65
CA SER A 51 10.81 -24.51 3.30
C SER A 51 9.94 -24.25 4.55
N THR A 52 9.12 -23.21 4.50
CA THR A 52 8.17 -22.87 5.59
C THR A 52 7.26 -24.05 5.96
N ILE A 53 6.87 -24.86 4.98
CA ILE A 53 6.01 -26.04 5.18
C ILE A 53 6.73 -27.12 6.01
N GLU A 54 8.02 -27.31 5.78
CA GLU A 54 8.83 -28.29 6.51
C GLU A 54 9.11 -27.84 7.94
N VAL A 55 9.37 -26.54 8.12
CA VAL A 55 9.50 -25.91 9.44
C VAL A 55 8.20 -26.08 10.25
N ASP A 56 7.03 -25.86 9.64
CA ASP A 56 5.74 -26.04 10.30
C ASP A 56 5.50 -27.51 10.69
N ARG A 57 5.91 -28.45 9.83
CA ARG A 57 5.84 -29.89 10.14
C ARG A 57 6.72 -30.26 11.33
N ILE A 58 7.94 -29.72 11.39
CA ILE A 58 8.85 -29.92 12.51
C ILE A 58 8.23 -29.36 13.80
N TYR A 59 7.63 -28.18 13.72
CA TYR A 59 6.91 -27.58 14.85
C TYR A 59 5.77 -28.49 15.35
N GLU A 60 4.96 -29.08 14.47
CA GLU A 60 3.91 -30.02 14.87
C GLU A 60 4.42 -31.33 15.50
N GLU A 61 5.65 -31.76 15.16
CA GLU A 61 6.30 -32.94 15.74
C GLU A 61 6.82 -32.67 17.16
N VAL A 62 7.43 -31.51 17.40
CA VAL A 62 8.08 -31.18 18.68
C VAL A 62 7.17 -30.44 19.66
N ALA A 63 6.17 -29.70 19.16
CA ALA A 63 5.28 -28.94 20.01
C ALA A 63 4.37 -29.88 20.84
N PRO A 64 4.22 -29.63 22.14
CA PRO A 64 3.49 -30.52 23.04
C PRO A 64 2.00 -30.54 22.70
N LYS A 65 1.48 -31.74 22.40
CA LYS A 65 0.05 -31.97 22.13
C LYS A 65 -0.71 -32.17 23.42
N LYS A 66 -1.68 -31.30 23.74
CA LYS A 66 -2.64 -31.52 24.84
C LYS A 66 -4.01 -31.83 24.25
N LYS A 67 -4.55 -33.02 24.56
CA LYS A 67 -5.84 -33.51 24.03
C LYS A 67 -5.93 -33.44 22.49
N GLY A 68 -4.86 -33.80 21.79
CA GLY A 68 -4.80 -33.75 20.31
C GLY A 68 -4.52 -32.37 19.71
N ARG A 69 -4.48 -31.30 20.52
CA ARG A 69 -4.21 -29.93 20.05
C ARG A 69 -2.75 -29.55 20.21
N VAL A 70 -2.14 -29.07 19.14
CA VAL A 70 -0.77 -28.53 19.13
C VAL A 70 -0.77 -27.14 19.79
N LEU A 71 0.20 -26.90 20.67
CA LEU A 71 0.36 -25.60 21.34
C LEU A 71 0.50 -24.48 20.29
N GLY A 72 -0.26 -23.40 20.43
CA GLY A 72 -0.25 -22.27 19.49
C GLY A 72 -1.11 -22.41 18.24
N ILE A 73 -1.55 -23.62 17.87
CA ILE A 73 -2.42 -23.88 16.68
C ILE A 73 -3.92 -23.94 17.06
N GLY A 74 -4.24 -23.75 18.35
CA GLY A 74 -5.60 -23.48 18.85
C GLY A 74 -6.68 -24.42 18.27
N SER A 75 -7.85 -23.86 17.99
CA SER A 75 -8.96 -24.54 17.30
C SER A 75 -8.90 -24.37 15.78
N VAL A 76 -7.83 -23.77 15.23
CA VAL A 76 -7.76 -23.38 13.80
C VAL A 76 -7.91 -24.61 12.90
N ASN A 77 -7.36 -25.76 13.31
CA ASN A 77 -7.54 -27.05 12.64
C ASN A 77 -8.82 -27.81 13.04
N ASP A 78 -9.45 -27.47 14.17
CA ASP A 78 -10.72 -28.07 14.64
C ASP A 78 -11.95 -27.42 13.99
N VAL A 79 -11.79 -26.32 13.25
CA VAL A 79 -12.91 -25.69 12.52
C VAL A 79 -13.26 -26.55 11.30
N PRO A 80 -14.49 -27.09 11.20
CA PRO A 80 -14.95 -27.72 9.98
C PRO A 80 -14.76 -26.73 8.83
N ARG A 81 -14.13 -27.20 7.74
CA ARG A 81 -13.76 -26.44 6.55
C ARG A 81 -14.98 -25.78 5.85
N ALA A 82 -15.63 -24.83 6.50
CA ALA A 82 -16.52 -23.84 5.90
C ALA A 82 -15.70 -22.78 5.11
N THR A 83 -14.38 -22.97 5.03
CA THR A 83 -13.38 -22.03 4.51
C THR A 83 -13.29 -21.98 2.99
N SER A 84 -13.87 -22.92 2.24
CA SER A 84 -13.92 -22.79 0.77
C SER A 84 -14.72 -21.56 0.37
N SER A 85 -15.89 -21.34 1.00
CA SER A 85 -16.73 -20.18 0.72
C SER A 85 -16.07 -18.87 1.17
N TYR A 86 -15.35 -18.86 2.30
CA TYR A 86 -14.66 -17.65 2.76
C TYR A 86 -13.51 -17.25 1.83
N GLY A 87 -12.70 -18.21 1.37
CA GLY A 87 -11.63 -17.95 0.40
C GLY A 87 -12.18 -17.40 -0.92
N GLN A 88 -13.20 -18.06 -1.48
CA GLN A 88 -13.84 -17.61 -2.73
C GLN A 88 -14.45 -16.20 -2.59
N ARG A 89 -15.14 -15.91 -1.48
CA ARG A 89 -15.70 -14.57 -1.26
C ARG A 89 -14.62 -13.49 -1.18
N ARG A 90 -13.48 -13.78 -0.55
CA ARG A 90 -12.35 -12.84 -0.48
C ARG A 90 -11.73 -12.61 -1.85
N ASP A 91 -11.59 -13.66 -2.66
CA ASP A 91 -11.05 -13.55 -4.01
C ASP A 91 -12.01 -12.75 -4.93
N ASP A 92 -13.32 -13.00 -4.83
CA ASP A 92 -14.36 -12.28 -5.56
C ASP A 92 -14.39 -10.78 -5.18
N GLU A 93 -14.32 -10.47 -3.88
CA GLU A 93 -14.24 -9.08 -3.37
C GLU A 93 -12.98 -8.37 -3.87
N VAL A 94 -11.83 -9.05 -3.87
CA VAL A 94 -10.57 -8.48 -4.38
C VAL A 94 -10.66 -8.24 -5.90
N SER A 95 -11.30 -9.14 -6.64
CA SER A 95 -11.52 -8.95 -8.08
C SER A 95 -12.40 -7.73 -8.36
N GLN A 96 -13.51 -7.59 -7.62
CA GLN A 96 -14.40 -6.42 -7.75
C GLN A 96 -13.68 -5.11 -7.40
N LEU A 97 -12.88 -5.10 -6.35
CA LEU A 97 -12.10 -3.91 -5.98
C LEU A 97 -11.07 -3.53 -7.05
N ARG A 98 -10.46 -4.51 -7.72
CA ARG A 98 -9.55 -4.25 -8.84
C ARG A 98 -10.27 -3.63 -10.03
N ASP A 99 -11.45 -4.13 -10.38
CA ASP A 99 -12.26 -3.56 -11.46
C ASP A 99 -12.70 -2.12 -11.14
N VAL A 100 -13.09 -1.84 -9.88
CA VAL A 100 -13.42 -0.49 -9.41
C VAL A 100 -12.18 0.43 -9.45
N LEU A 101 -11.01 -0.08 -9.07
CA LEU A 101 -9.77 0.68 -9.14
C LEU A 101 -9.41 1.03 -10.58
N GLU A 102 -9.52 0.08 -11.50
CA GLU A 102 -9.20 0.30 -12.92
C GLU A 102 -10.17 1.32 -13.55
N THR A 103 -11.47 1.18 -13.28
CA THR A 103 -12.49 2.12 -13.76
C THR A 103 -12.30 3.54 -13.20
N THR A 104 -12.00 3.67 -11.90
CA THR A 104 -11.72 4.99 -11.30
C THR A 104 -10.44 5.63 -11.84
N GLN A 105 -9.39 4.85 -12.09
CA GLN A 105 -8.17 5.35 -12.74
C GLN A 105 -8.42 5.83 -14.18
N HIS A 106 -9.23 5.10 -14.94
CA HIS A 106 -9.64 5.53 -16.28
C HIS A 106 -10.46 6.83 -16.25
N GLN A 107 -11.40 6.97 -15.31
CA GLN A 107 -12.16 8.20 -15.13
C GLN A 107 -11.26 9.39 -14.74
N LEU A 108 -10.30 9.18 -13.84
CA LEU A 108 -9.33 10.20 -13.46
C LEU A 108 -8.49 10.65 -14.67
N SER A 109 -8.00 9.69 -15.45
CA SER A 109 -7.22 9.99 -16.67
C SER A 109 -8.07 10.74 -17.71
N SER A 110 -9.34 10.35 -17.89
CA SER A 110 -10.27 11.02 -18.80
C SER A 110 -10.51 12.48 -18.38
N THR A 111 -10.85 12.71 -17.11
CA THR A 111 -11.11 14.05 -16.58
C THR A 111 -9.86 14.94 -16.61
N GLN A 112 -8.68 14.38 -16.37
CA GLN A 112 -7.41 15.10 -16.52
C GLN A 112 -7.17 15.54 -17.97
N ASN A 113 -7.42 14.67 -18.95
CA ASN A 113 -7.29 15.01 -20.36
C ASN A 113 -8.30 16.10 -20.80
N GLU A 114 -9.55 16.01 -20.34
CA GLU A 114 -10.56 17.04 -20.59
C GLU A 114 -10.18 18.39 -19.97
N LEU A 115 -9.66 18.37 -18.74
CA LEU A 115 -9.17 19.58 -18.06
C LEU A 115 -7.96 20.17 -18.80
N ALA A 116 -7.02 19.34 -19.25
CA ALA A 116 -5.86 19.79 -20.03
C ALA A 116 -6.29 20.39 -21.37
N SER A 117 -7.25 19.77 -22.06
CA SER A 117 -7.84 20.27 -23.30
C SER A 117 -8.54 21.62 -23.08
N THR A 118 -9.34 21.74 -22.03
CA THR A 118 -10.05 22.98 -21.69
C THR A 118 -9.07 24.09 -21.33
N LYS A 119 -8.05 23.80 -20.50
CA LYS A 119 -6.97 24.75 -20.18
C LYS A 119 -6.25 25.21 -21.45
N SER A 120 -5.86 24.29 -22.33
CA SER A 120 -5.20 24.63 -23.59
C SER A 120 -6.08 25.53 -24.48
N SER A 121 -7.36 25.18 -24.65
CA SER A 121 -8.30 25.99 -25.44
C SER A 121 -8.54 27.37 -24.83
N PHE A 122 -8.60 27.47 -23.50
CA PHE A 122 -8.72 28.73 -22.78
C PHE A 122 -7.49 29.60 -22.98
N THR A 123 -6.29 29.03 -22.80
CA THR A 123 -5.02 29.73 -23.04
C THR A 123 -4.93 30.23 -24.47
N ALA A 124 -5.25 29.39 -25.48
CA ALA A 124 -5.23 29.80 -26.88
C ALA A 124 -6.19 30.98 -27.17
N ARG A 125 -7.38 30.98 -26.56
CA ARG A 125 -8.34 32.10 -26.67
C ARG A 125 -7.81 33.36 -26.00
N MET A 126 -7.20 33.25 -24.82
CA MET A 126 -6.65 34.40 -24.11
C MET A 126 -5.46 35.01 -24.86
N THR A 127 -4.53 34.21 -25.37
CA THR A 127 -3.44 34.72 -26.21
C THR A 127 -3.97 35.42 -27.47
N GLY A 128 -5.03 34.90 -28.09
CA GLY A 128 -5.70 35.57 -29.21
C GLY A 128 -6.31 36.92 -28.82
N LEU A 129 -6.94 37.00 -27.64
CA LEU A 129 -7.49 38.26 -27.11
C LEU A 129 -6.39 39.27 -26.79
N GLU A 130 -5.27 38.85 -26.19
CA GLU A 130 -4.13 39.72 -25.90
C GLU A 130 -3.56 40.33 -27.18
N ASN A 131 -3.36 39.52 -28.23
CA ASN A 131 -2.89 40.01 -29.52
C ASN A 131 -3.84 41.05 -30.13
N PHE A 132 -5.16 40.86 -29.99
CA PHE A 132 -6.15 41.82 -30.47
C PHE A 132 -6.12 43.12 -29.65
N LEU A 133 -5.99 43.01 -28.32
CA LEU A 133 -5.87 44.15 -27.44
C LEU A 133 -4.62 44.98 -27.74
N ASP A 134 -3.49 44.34 -28.06
CA ASP A 134 -2.25 45.03 -28.43
C ASP A 134 -2.38 45.83 -29.74
N VAL A 135 -3.08 45.29 -30.75
CA VAL A 135 -3.36 46.00 -32.02
C VAL A 135 -4.21 47.25 -31.76
N ILE A 136 -5.23 47.12 -30.91
CA ILE A 136 -6.11 48.22 -30.55
C ILE A 136 -5.36 49.29 -29.74
N ALA A 137 -4.57 48.88 -28.75
CA ALA A 137 -3.75 49.78 -27.93
C ALA A 137 -2.75 50.59 -28.77
N ALA A 138 -2.14 49.97 -29.79
CA ALA A 138 -1.23 50.65 -30.70
C ALA A 138 -1.90 51.78 -31.52
N THR A 139 -3.23 51.76 -31.64
CA THR A 139 -4.00 52.77 -32.37
C THR A 139 -4.47 53.91 -31.46
N ASN A 140 -4.49 53.73 -30.12
CA ASN A 140 -4.95 54.74 -29.17
C ASN A 140 -4.22 54.67 -27.80
N PRO A 141 -3.45 55.71 -27.42
CA PRO A 141 -2.69 55.74 -26.16
C PRO A 141 -3.55 55.78 -24.89
N GLU A 142 -4.79 56.30 -24.94
CA GLU A 142 -5.69 56.27 -23.78
C GLU A 142 -6.18 54.84 -23.48
N TRP A 143 -6.34 54.01 -24.52
CA TRP A 143 -6.76 52.61 -24.39
C TRP A 143 -5.62 51.73 -23.88
N GLU A 144 -4.37 52.04 -24.26
CA GLU A 144 -3.20 51.36 -23.71
C GLU A 144 -3.11 51.49 -22.19
N ALA A 145 -3.35 52.70 -21.66
CA ALA A 145 -3.36 52.95 -20.21
C ALA A 145 -4.47 52.17 -19.48
N MET A 146 -5.65 52.08 -20.08
CA MET A 146 -6.77 51.29 -19.56
C MET A 146 -6.45 49.79 -19.54
N PHE A 147 -5.91 49.22 -20.62
CA PHE A 147 -5.56 47.79 -20.69
C PHE A 147 -4.39 47.41 -19.79
N ARG A 148 -3.41 48.30 -19.56
CA ARG A 148 -2.38 48.09 -18.53
C ARG A 148 -3.00 47.95 -17.14
N THR A 149 -3.95 48.81 -16.81
CA THR A 149 -4.65 48.77 -15.52
C THR A 149 -5.44 47.46 -15.38
N MET A 150 -6.14 47.03 -16.43
CA MET A 150 -6.90 45.77 -16.43
C MET A 150 -6.03 44.53 -16.25
N ARG A 151 -4.86 44.47 -16.90
CA ARG A 151 -3.88 43.38 -16.73
C ARG A 151 -3.29 43.32 -15.33
N GLN A 152 -3.07 44.47 -14.68
CA GLN A 152 -2.63 44.50 -13.29
C GLN A 152 -3.71 44.00 -12.32
N GLN A 153 -4.98 44.22 -12.64
CA GLN A 153 -6.10 43.77 -11.81
C GLN A 153 -6.45 42.29 -12.01
N ASN A 154 -6.20 41.74 -13.21
CA ASN A 154 -6.51 40.35 -13.55
C ASN A 154 -5.26 39.60 -14.04
N PRO A 155 -4.34 39.24 -13.13
CA PRO A 155 -3.19 38.40 -13.50
C PRO A 155 -3.65 37.03 -14.00
N ILE A 156 -3.07 36.53 -15.10
CA ILE A 156 -3.37 35.21 -15.64
C ILE A 156 -2.89 34.15 -14.64
N PRO A 157 -3.75 33.23 -14.16
CA PRO A 157 -3.35 32.15 -13.28
C PRO A 157 -2.51 31.12 -14.06
N GLY A 158 -1.20 31.36 -14.13
CA GLY A 158 -0.23 30.49 -14.79
C GLY A 158 1.19 30.59 -14.23
N GLU A 159 1.53 31.65 -13.49
CA GLU A 159 2.86 31.83 -12.88
C GLU A 159 2.88 31.67 -11.35
N THR A 160 1.76 31.86 -10.66
CA THR A 160 1.63 31.36 -9.29
C THR A 160 1.45 29.86 -9.36
N SER A 161 2.53 29.14 -9.10
CA SER A 161 2.46 27.79 -8.55
C SER A 161 1.25 27.73 -7.62
N VAL A 162 0.27 26.89 -7.97
CA VAL A 162 -0.59 26.36 -6.93
C VAL A 162 0.38 25.60 -6.04
N GLN A 163 0.88 26.27 -5.00
CA GLN A 163 1.55 25.60 -3.90
C GLN A 163 0.49 24.67 -3.36
N VAL A 164 0.52 23.44 -3.85
CA VAL A 164 -0.18 22.33 -3.25
C VAL A 164 0.33 22.33 -1.82
N ASN A 165 -0.52 22.75 -0.88
CA ASN A 165 -0.16 22.74 0.52
C ASN A 165 -0.08 21.26 0.93
N GLU A 166 1.13 20.74 0.89
CA GLU A 166 1.45 19.34 1.15
C GLU A 166 1.00 18.93 2.56
N GLU A 167 0.99 19.88 3.50
CA GLU A 167 0.45 19.68 4.85
C GLU A 167 -1.06 19.44 4.84
N ASP A 168 -1.80 20.12 3.96
CA ASP A 168 -3.26 20.01 3.86
C ASP A 168 -3.67 18.68 3.20
N LEU A 169 -2.88 18.22 2.21
CA LEU A 169 -3.01 16.87 1.64
C LEU A 169 -2.64 15.79 2.65
N SER A 170 -1.56 15.98 3.39
CA SER A 170 -1.10 15.02 4.39
C SER A 170 -2.13 14.88 5.51
N ARG A 171 -2.66 16.00 6.03
CA ARG A 171 -3.75 16.00 7.02
C ARG A 171 -4.98 15.26 6.52
N ARG A 172 -5.40 15.54 5.28
CA ARG A 172 -6.59 14.91 4.69
C ARG A 172 -6.40 13.42 4.40
N SER A 173 -5.17 12.99 4.12
CA SER A 173 -4.84 11.57 4.00
C SER A 173 -4.85 10.86 5.35
N GLU A 174 -4.35 11.51 6.40
CA GLU A 174 -4.32 10.98 7.77
C GLU A 174 -5.74 10.86 8.34
N GLU A 175 -6.59 11.88 8.13
CA GLU A 175 -8.02 11.83 8.46
C GLU A 175 -8.74 10.66 7.78
N PHE A 176 -8.35 10.32 6.54
CA PHE A 176 -8.92 9.19 5.81
C PHE A 176 -8.47 7.84 6.40
N TYR A 177 -7.20 7.71 6.79
CA TYR A 177 -6.68 6.51 7.45
C TYR A 177 -7.30 6.29 8.83
N ASP A 178 -7.48 7.36 9.62
CA ASP A 178 -8.10 7.30 10.95
C ASP A 178 -9.58 6.91 10.85
N ALA A 179 -10.31 7.43 9.87
CA ALA A 179 -11.71 7.06 9.62
C ALA A 179 -11.86 5.58 9.22
N ALA A 180 -10.90 5.04 8.46
CA ALA A 180 -10.90 3.64 8.04
C ALA A 180 -10.59 2.66 9.19
N MET A 181 -9.90 3.11 10.25
CA MET A 181 -9.51 2.30 11.42
C MET A 181 -10.55 2.31 12.56
N GLN A 182 -11.62 3.10 12.46
CA GLN A 182 -12.68 3.21 13.48
C GLN A 182 -13.83 2.20 13.32
N HIS A 183 -13.72 1.23 12.41
CA HIS A 183 -14.70 0.17 12.18
C HIS A 183 -14.11 -1.23 12.39
#